data_AF-A0A960JI55-F1
#
_entry.id   AF-A0A960JI55-F1
#
_cell.length_a   1.000
_cell.length_b   1.000
_cell.length_c   1.000
_cell.angle_alpha   90.00
_cell.angle_beta   90.00
_cell.angle_gamma   90.00
#
_symmetry.space_group_name_H-M   'P 1'
#
loop_
_entity.id
_entity.type
_entity.pdbx_description
1 polymer ?
#
loop_
_entity_poly.entity_id
_entity_poly.type
_entity_poly.pdbx_seq_one_letter_code
_entity_poly.pdbx_strand_id
1 'polypeptide(L)'
;MENLKITVALIVAIALQWTLRNVAEPFAYVDLPLIIVVYAALQRNSIKALFFGTFAGIAVDALSGGLLGANGFSKTLVAFVISEIARRVYLDNLLLRIPVIAGACLLDDLVYFGMHRLLGQNLFNP
;
A
#
# COMPACT_ATOMS: atom_id res chain seq x y z
N MET A 1 0.64 16.42 -15.64
CA MET A 1 -0.52 15.54 -15.91
C MET A 1 -0.40 14.16 -15.29
N GLU A 2 0.79 13.55 -15.26
CA GLU A 2 0.96 12.19 -14.74
C GLU A 2 0.62 12.05 -13.24
N ASN A 3 1.08 12.98 -12.39
CA ASN A 3 0.72 12.97 -10.97
C ASN A 3 -0.81 13.02 -10.74
N LEU A 4 -1.55 13.76 -11.57
CA LEU A 4 -3.01 13.85 -11.47
C LEU A 4 -3.66 12.49 -11.73
N LYS A 5 -3.17 11.74 -12.72
CA LYS A 5 -3.66 10.39 -13.02
C LYS A 5 -3.43 9.45 -11.83
N ILE A 6 -2.26 9.51 -11.20
CA ILE A 6 -1.94 8.68 -10.02
C ILE A 6 -2.83 9.05 -8.85
N THR A 7 -3.00 10.34 -8.56
CA THR A 7 -3.88 10.80 -7.49
C THR A 7 -5.32 10.34 -7.71
N VAL A 8 -5.86 10.51 -8.92
CA VAL A 8 -7.21 10.04 -9.25
C VAL A 8 -7.30 8.53 -9.12
N ALA A 9 -6.32 7.78 -9.65
CA ALA A 9 -6.27 6.33 -9.52
C ALA A 9 -6.21 5.89 -8.04
N LEU A 10 -5.49 6.61 -7.19
CA LEU A 10 -5.39 6.31 -5.76
C LEU A 10 -6.73 6.52 -5.06
N ILE A 11 -7.41 7.64 -5.34
CA ILE A 11 -8.74 7.93 -4.80
C ILE A 11 -9.74 6.85 -5.23
N VAL A 12 -9.74 6.49 -6.51
CA VAL A 12 -10.59 5.42 -7.05
C VAL A 12 -10.26 4.09 -6.40
N ALA A 13 -8.97 3.75 -6.23
CA ALA A 13 -8.56 2.51 -5.59
C ALA A 13 -9.03 2.43 -4.14
N ILE A 14 -8.93 3.52 -3.37
CA ILE A 14 -9.41 3.58 -1.98
C ILE A 14 -10.94 3.45 -1.93
N ALA A 15 -11.67 4.17 -2.79
CA ALA A 15 -13.12 4.10 -2.85
C ALA A 15 -13.61 2.69 -3.26
N LEU A 16 -12.93 2.08 -4.24
CA LEU A 16 -13.21 0.73 -4.71
C LEU A 16 -12.90 -0.29 -3.62
N GLN A 17 -11.77 -0.18 -2.94
CA GLN A 17 -11.39 -1.05 -1.81
C GLN A 17 -12.46 -1.04 -0.72
N TRP A 18 -12.91 0.14 -0.34
CA TRP A 18 -13.93 0.31 0.69
C TRP A 18 -15.27 -0.30 0.26
N THR A 19 -15.68 -0.09 -1.01
CA THR A 19 -16.91 -0.65 -1.56
C THR A 19 -16.85 -2.18 -1.66
N LEU A 20 -15.75 -2.73 -2.20
CA LEU A 20 -15.57 -4.17 -2.41
C LEU A 20 -15.48 -4.93 -1.09
N ARG A 21 -14.81 -4.35 -0.08
CA ARG A 21 -14.74 -4.93 1.27
C ARG A 21 -16.14 -5.14 1.87
N ASN A 22 -17.11 -4.28 1.55
CA ASN A 22 -18.49 -4.43 2.02
C ASN A 22 -19.34 -5.41 1.20
N VAL A 23 -18.92 -5.80 -0.01
CA VAL A 23 -19.72 -6.68 -0.90
C VAL A 23 -19.32 -8.15 -0.73
N ALA A 24 -18.02 -8.45 -0.62
CA ALA A 24 -17.55 -9.84 -0.53
C ALA A 24 -16.20 -9.96 0.20
N GLU A 25 -16.16 -10.81 1.23
CA GLU A 25 -14.96 -11.08 2.04
C GLU A 25 -13.67 -11.42 1.25
N PRO A 26 -13.68 -12.22 0.16
CA PRO A 26 -12.44 -12.52 -0.57
C PRO A 26 -11.78 -11.27 -1.19
N PHE A 27 -12.53 -10.20 -1.46
CA PHE A 27 -11.95 -8.96 -1.97
C PHE A 27 -11.30 -8.10 -0.88
N ALA A 28 -11.57 -8.38 0.40
CA ALA A 28 -10.91 -7.68 1.50
C ALA A 28 -9.39 -7.96 1.57
N TYR A 29 -8.94 -9.09 1.00
CA TYR A 29 -7.53 -9.50 0.96
C TYR A 29 -6.72 -8.84 -0.16
N VAL A 30 -7.37 -8.21 -1.14
CA VAL A 30 -6.67 -7.54 -2.24
C VAL A 30 -6.46 -6.09 -1.86
N ASP A 31 -5.23 -5.63 -1.64
CA ASP A 31 -4.95 -4.23 -1.33
C ASP A 31 -4.77 -3.40 -2.61
N LEU A 32 -5.88 -2.86 -3.13
CA LEU A 32 -5.86 -1.99 -4.31
C LEU A 32 -5.05 -0.70 -4.11
N PRO A 33 -5.14 0.00 -2.96
CA PRO A 33 -4.29 1.17 -2.66
C PRO A 33 -2.79 0.85 -2.76
N LEU A 34 -2.35 -0.30 -2.24
CA LEU A 34 -0.95 -0.72 -2.27
C LEU A 34 -0.42 -0.82 -3.71
N ILE A 35 -1.22 -1.34 -4.64
CA ILE A 35 -0.84 -1.44 -6.06
C ILE A 35 -0.51 -0.05 -6.65
N ILE A 36 -1.34 0.95 -6.35
CA ILE A 36 -1.12 2.32 -6.83
C ILE A 36 0.12 2.94 -6.17
N VAL A 37 0.34 2.68 -4.88
CA VAL A 37 1.53 3.14 -4.15
C VAL A 37 2.81 2.53 -4.73
N VAL A 38 2.81 1.22 -5.00
CA VAL A 38 3.93 0.52 -5.64
C VAL A 38 4.18 1.08 -7.04
N TYR A 39 3.13 1.32 -7.82
CA TYR A 39 3.26 1.95 -9.13
C TYR A 39 3.89 3.35 -9.04
N ALA A 40 3.46 4.18 -8.08
CA ALA A 40 4.06 5.50 -7.86
C ALA A 40 5.54 5.39 -7.44
N ALA A 41 5.89 4.39 -6.62
CA ALA A 41 7.27 4.12 -6.20
C ALA A 41 8.18 3.70 -7.37
N LEU A 42 7.65 2.95 -8.34
CA LEU A 42 8.37 2.56 -9.55
C LEU A 42 8.74 3.75 -10.45
N GLN A 43 8.10 4.92 -10.30
CA GLN A 43 8.42 6.13 -11.06
C GLN A 43 9.72 6.83 -10.60
N ARG A 44 10.50 6.21 -9.72
CA ARG A 44 11.80 6.71 -9.21
C ARG A 44 11.74 8.07 -8.50
N ASN A 45 10.54 8.49 -8.08
CA ASN A 45 10.36 9.70 -7.27
C ASN A 45 9.96 9.30 -5.84
N SER A 46 10.97 9.04 -5.01
CA SER A 46 10.77 8.54 -3.65
C SER A 46 9.90 9.47 -2.81
N ILE A 47 10.11 10.78 -2.89
CA ILE A 47 9.35 11.76 -2.09
C ILE A 47 7.86 11.67 -2.41
N LYS A 48 7.47 11.67 -3.70
CA LYS A 48 6.08 11.53 -4.10
C LYS A 48 5.49 10.19 -3.67
N ALA A 49 6.24 9.10 -3.87
CA ALA A 49 5.80 7.76 -3.50
C ALA A 49 5.53 7.65 -1.98
N LEU A 50 6.39 8.25 -1.15
CA LEU A 50 6.17 8.32 0.29
C LEU A 50 4.88 9.08 0.62
N PHE A 51 4.62 10.23 -0.01
CA PHE A 51 3.37 10.95 0.20
C PHE A 51 2.15 10.10 -0.19
N PHE A 52 2.18 9.46 -1.36
CA PHE A 52 1.09 8.57 -1.78
C PHE A 52 0.89 7.41 -0.80
N GLY A 53 1.97 6.77 -0.35
CA GLY A 53 1.93 5.70 0.66
C GLY A 53 1.30 6.16 1.98
N THR A 54 1.76 7.30 2.51
CA THR A 54 1.26 7.85 3.78
C THR A 54 -0.21 8.21 3.69
N PHE A 55 -0.62 8.97 2.66
CA PHE A 55 -2.01 9.39 2.51
C PHE A 55 -2.94 8.20 2.25
N ALA A 56 -2.50 7.24 1.43
CA ALA A 56 -3.27 6.03 1.18
C ALA A 56 -3.46 5.21 2.46
N GLY A 57 -2.38 4.98 3.21
CA GLY A 57 -2.44 4.18 4.42
C GLY A 57 -3.29 4.84 5.51
N ILE A 58 -3.14 6.15 5.74
CA ILE A 58 -3.99 6.87 6.70
C ILE A 58 -5.47 6.82 6.27
N ALA A 59 -5.76 6.99 4.97
CA ALA A 59 -7.12 6.91 4.47
C ALA A 59 -7.74 5.50 4.68
N VAL A 60 -6.97 4.45 4.42
CA VAL A 60 -7.41 3.06 4.66
C VAL A 60 -7.62 2.82 6.15
N ASP A 61 -6.72 3.28 7.02
CA ASP A 61 -6.88 3.13 8.47
C ASP A 61 -8.14 3.83 8.97
N ALA A 62 -8.39 5.07 8.52
CA ALA A 62 -9.57 5.85 8.89
C ALA A 62 -10.89 5.18 8.44
N LEU A 63 -10.88 4.52 7.29
CA LEU A 63 -12.04 3.81 6.75
C LEU A 63 -12.24 2.41 7.34
N SER A 64 -11.18 1.78 7.85
CA SER A 64 -11.22 0.40 8.35
C SER A 64 -11.67 0.28 9.81
N GLY A 65 -11.68 1.39 10.57
CA GLY A 65 -12.04 1.40 11.99
C GLY A 65 -11.05 0.67 12.92
N GLY A 66 -9.88 0.31 12.40
CA GLY A 66 -8.82 -0.40 13.12
C GLY A 66 -7.76 0.55 13.70
N LEU A 67 -6.54 0.03 13.88
CA LEU A 67 -5.40 0.80 14.40
C LEU A 67 -4.99 1.92 13.44
N LEU A 68 -5.30 3.17 13.82
CA LEU A 68 -4.87 4.34 13.07
C LEU A 68 -3.34 4.42 12.99
N GLY A 69 -2.84 4.53 11.76
CA GLY A 69 -1.41 4.64 11.46
C GLY A 69 -0.71 3.32 11.15
N ALA A 70 -1.38 2.16 11.32
CA ALA A 70 -0.80 0.87 10.96
C ALA A 70 -0.58 0.72 9.45
N ASN A 71 -1.64 0.93 8.65
CA ASN A 71 -1.48 0.97 7.19
C ASN A 71 -0.69 2.20 6.76
N GLY A 72 -0.85 3.33 7.46
CA GLY A 72 -0.06 4.55 7.23
C GLY A 72 1.44 4.27 7.20
N PHE A 73 1.97 3.69 8.27
CA PHE A 73 3.40 3.38 8.38
C PHE A 73 3.82 2.27 7.41
N SER A 74 3.01 1.21 7.30
CA SER A 74 3.31 0.06 6.43
C SER A 74 3.47 0.48 4.97
N LYS A 75 2.48 1.18 4.40
CA LYS A 75 2.49 1.60 2.99
C LYS A 75 3.57 2.63 2.70
N THR A 76 3.92 3.49 3.66
CA THR A 76 5.06 4.41 3.52
C THR A 76 6.39 3.67 3.50
N LEU A 77 6.56 2.64 4.35
CA LEU A 77 7.77 1.82 4.35
C LEU A 77 7.91 1.05 3.03
N VAL A 78 6.81 0.44 2.56
CA VAL A 78 6.79 -0.22 1.25
C VAL A 78 7.13 0.77 0.13
N ALA A 79 6.51 1.95 0.11
CA ALA A 79 6.82 2.98 -0.88
C ALA A 79 8.30 3.37 -0.88
N PHE A 80 8.92 3.50 0.29
CA PHE A 80 10.35 3.77 0.42
C PHE A 80 11.21 2.65 -0.14
N VAL A 81 10.97 1.40 0.28
CA VAL A 81 11.75 0.22 -0.14
C VAL A 81 11.65 0.02 -1.65
N ILE A 82 10.45 0.05 -2.22
CA ILE A 82 10.26 -0.11 -3.66
C ILE A 82 10.89 1.05 -4.43
N SER A 83 10.75 2.29 -3.95
CA SER A 83 11.41 3.44 -4.58
C SER A 83 12.93 3.27 -4.61
N GLU A 84 13.51 2.68 -3.56
CA GLU A 84 14.94 2.46 -3.50
C GLU A 84 15.42 1.35 -4.42
N ILE A 85 14.65 0.26 -4.52
CA ILE A 85 14.90 -0.80 -5.50
C ILE A 85 14.79 -0.24 -6.92
N ALA A 86 13.76 0.56 -7.22
CA ALA A 86 13.53 1.16 -8.53
C ALA A 86 14.63 2.15 -8.96
N ARG A 87 15.34 2.77 -7.99
CA ARG A 87 16.53 3.59 -8.27
C ARG A 87 17.74 2.76 -8.68
N ARG A 88 17.88 1.55 -8.14
CA ARG A 88 19.05 0.67 -8.34
C ARG A 88 18.86 -0.33 -9.48
N VAL A 89 17.62 -0.72 -9.77
CA VAL A 89 17.26 -1.75 -10.75
C VAL A 89 16.40 -1.13 -11.86
N TYR A 90 16.75 -1.40 -13.12
CA TYR A 90 15.91 -1.03 -14.26
C TYR A 90 14.69 -1.97 -14.35
N LEU A 91 13.59 -1.55 -13.73
CA LEU A 91 12.31 -2.27 -13.67
C LEU A 91 11.38 -1.94 -14.85
N ASP A 92 11.90 -1.93 -16.07
CA ASP A 92 11.10 -1.67 -17.28
C ASP A 92 10.32 -2.90 -17.75
N ASN A 93 10.82 -4.10 -17.43
CA ASN A 93 10.18 -5.36 -17.82
C ASN A 93 8.99 -5.71 -16.91
N LEU A 94 7.86 -6.06 -17.53
CA LEU A 94 6.66 -6.51 -16.81
C LEU A 94 6.96 -7.72 -15.90
N LEU A 95 7.83 -8.64 -16.33
CA LEU A 95 8.25 -9.78 -15.53
C LEU A 95 8.92 -9.39 -14.21
N LEU A 96 9.65 -8.27 -14.17
CA LEU A 96 10.28 -7.78 -12.95
C LEU A 96 9.30 -7.08 -12.00
N ARG A 97 8.14 -6.63 -12.50
CA ARG A 97 7.11 -6.00 -11.65
C ARG A 97 6.36 -7.02 -10.80
N ILE A 98 6.20 -8.24 -11.28
CA ILE A 98 5.53 -9.33 -10.54
C ILE A 98 6.21 -9.61 -9.18
N PRO A 99 7.52 -9.92 -9.12
CA PRO A 99 8.19 -10.17 -7.84
C PRO A 99 8.25 -8.92 -6.96
N VAL A 100 8.29 -7.72 -7.55
CA VAL A 100 8.26 -6.46 -6.81
C VAL A 100 6.92 -6.27 -6.11
N ILE A 101 5.80 -6.49 -6.80
CA ILE A 101 4.47 -6.41 -6.21
C ILE A 101 4.28 -7.50 -5.16
N ALA A 102 4.70 -8.74 -5.44
CA ALA A 102 4.62 -9.82 -4.47
C ALA A 102 5.44 -9.52 -3.20
N GLY A 103 6.67 -9.03 -3.35
CA GLY A 103 7.51 -8.60 -2.24
C GLY A 103 6.93 -7.40 -1.49
N ALA A 104 6.28 -6.47 -2.19
CA ALA A 104 5.59 -5.33 -1.58
C ALA A 104 4.42 -5.78 -0.71
N CYS A 105 3.60 -6.73 -1.18
CA CYS A 105 2.50 -7.29 -0.39
C CYS A 105 3.02 -8.01 0.87
N LEU A 106 4.05 -8.86 0.72
CA LEU A 106 4.65 -9.56 1.86
C LEU A 106 5.22 -8.58 2.89
N LEU A 107 5.88 -7.52 2.44
CA LEU A 107 6.42 -6.50 3.32
C LEU A 107 5.30 -5.71 4.03
N ASP A 108 4.23 -5.36 3.31
CA ASP A 108 3.08 -4.66 3.89
C ASP A 108 2.45 -5.50 5.00
N ASP A 109 2.15 -6.78 4.72
CA ASP A 109 1.54 -7.69 5.69
C ASP A 109 2.43 -7.90 6.93
N LEU A 110 3.74 -8.10 6.73
CA LEU A 110 4.70 -8.29 7.82
C LEU A 110 4.77 -7.06 8.73
N VAL A 111 4.81 -5.86 8.15
CA VAL A 111 4.90 -4.61 8.91
C VAL A 111 3.58 -4.33 9.62
N TYR A 112 2.46 -4.50 8.93
CA TYR A 112 1.13 -4.32 9.49
C TYR A 112 0.88 -5.26 10.68
N PHE A 113 1.21 -6.54 10.53
CA PHE A 113 1.11 -7.53 11.60
C PHE A 113 2.08 -7.21 12.75
N GLY A 114 3.32 -6.85 12.41
CA GLY A 114 4.33 -6.44 13.39
C GLY A 114 3.87 -5.26 14.25
N MET A 115 3.26 -4.24 13.63
CA MET A 115 2.72 -3.08 14.35
C MET A 115 1.60 -3.46 15.31
N HIS A 116 0.64 -4.29 14.87
CA HIS A 116 -0.44 -4.73 15.76
C HIS A 116 0.10 -5.52 16.95
N ARG A 117 1.07 -6.41 16.71
CA ARG A 117 1.70 -7.21 17.76
C ARG A 117 2.50 -6.35 18.74
N LEU A 118 3.26 -5.37 18.25
CA LEU A 118 4.04 -4.44 19.07
C LEU A 118 3.16 -3.56 19.96
N LEU A 119 1.98 -3.18 19.47
CA LEU A 119 1.02 -2.35 20.18
C LEU A 119 0.01 -3.15 21.01
N GLY A 120 0.22 -4.48 21.14
CA GLY A 120 -0.62 -5.35 21.95
C GLY A 120 -2.04 -5.54 21.42
N GLN A 121 -2.29 -5.20 20.15
CA GLN A 121 -3.58 -5.42 19.50
C GLN A 121 -3.62 -6.83 18.91
N ASN A 122 -4.41 -7.70 19.53
CA ASN A 122 -4.62 -9.05 19.04
C ASN A 122 -5.56 -9.03 17.83
N LEU A 123 -5.03 -9.24 16.62
CA LEU A 123 -5.83 -9.48 15.42
C LEU A 123 -6.70 -10.75 15.51
N PHE A 124 -6.35 -11.66 16.43
CA PHE A 124 -6.94 -13.00 16.58
C PHE A 124 -7.79 -13.14 17.85
N ASN A 125 -8.52 -12.10 18.27
CA ASN A 125 -9.50 -12.25 19.35
C ASN A 125 -10.91 -11.98 18.79
N PRO A 126 -11.83 -12.98 18.81
CA PRO A 126 -13.22 -12.78 18.42
C PRO A 126 -13.95 -11.81 19.36
#